data_AF-A0A6B9TJK0-F1
#
_entry.id   AF-A0A6B9TJK0-F1
#
_cell.length_a   1.000
_cell.length_b   1.000
_cell.length_c   1.000
_cell.angle_alpha   90.00
_cell.angle_beta   90.00
_cell.angle_gamma   90.00
#
_symmetry.space_group_name_H-M   'P 1'
#
loop_
_entity.id
_entity.type
_entity.pdbx_description
1 polymer ?
#
loop_
_entity_poly.entity_id
_entity_poly.type
_entity_poly.pdbx_seq_one_letter_code
_entity_poly.pdbx_strand_id
1 'polypeptide(L)'
;MKRHETGITETVRTFFSTYRVHDIIMHISAVKSAAVIEWLTEIDINPESALIIGSYFTGAAIAGSLDCDVTVADINPQTRFILDDKVNFQEGIMDLRGHWDLLVDTTGLGGVTEGELGGITAEAFIVEDPTSDGSDDTIRKFNRTYERLRMVESDIAGALHTYGIGAKTSGTMTLTVEVLRRSMADALEFEGVLYATATLEFFERILFKDRNPERFLRRLESPALVVSSLEDLDCDGIIEGNLEMIKSRIIPE
;
A
#
# COMPACT_ATOMS: atom_id res chain seq x y z
N MET A 1 2.65 -14.67 -26.08
CA MET A 1 3.67 -15.65 -25.65
C MET A 1 2.96 -16.78 -24.91
N LYS A 2 3.38 -18.05 -25.07
CA LYS A 2 2.74 -19.17 -24.37
C LYS A 2 2.83 -18.94 -22.85
N ARG A 3 1.67 -18.90 -22.17
CA ARG A 3 1.51 -18.60 -20.73
C ARG A 3 1.75 -19.82 -19.83
N HIS A 4 2.40 -20.83 -20.37
CA HIS A 4 2.73 -22.05 -19.65
C HIS A 4 3.94 -22.73 -20.28
N GLU A 5 4.65 -23.49 -19.46
CA GLU A 5 5.69 -24.40 -19.88
C GLU A 5 5.37 -25.82 -19.43
N THR A 6 6.04 -26.81 -20.01
CA THR A 6 5.95 -28.19 -19.55
C THR A 6 6.55 -28.29 -18.15
N GLY A 7 5.82 -28.93 -17.24
CA GLY A 7 6.28 -29.24 -15.88
C GLY A 7 7.20 -30.46 -15.85
N ILE A 8 7.08 -31.27 -14.80
CA ILE A 8 7.92 -32.46 -14.58
C ILE A 8 7.77 -33.47 -15.74
N THR A 9 6.60 -33.54 -16.37
CA THR A 9 6.30 -34.41 -17.53
C THR A 9 5.44 -33.65 -18.54
N GLU A 10 5.30 -34.15 -19.77
CA GLU A 10 4.46 -33.55 -20.83
C GLU A 10 2.98 -33.41 -20.45
N THR A 11 2.49 -34.22 -19.50
CA THR A 11 1.11 -34.15 -19.00
C THR A 11 0.90 -32.98 -18.03
N VAL A 12 1.96 -32.50 -17.38
CA VAL A 12 1.88 -31.44 -16.37
C VAL A 12 2.31 -30.13 -17.02
N ARG A 13 1.56 -29.06 -16.76
CA ARG A 13 1.88 -27.70 -17.22
C ARG A 13 2.09 -26.77 -16.03
N THR A 14 3.06 -25.87 -16.16
CA THR A 14 3.32 -24.79 -15.21
C THR A 14 2.80 -23.50 -15.80
N PHE A 15 1.84 -22.85 -15.13
CA PHE A 15 1.22 -21.59 -15.51
C PHE A 15 1.79 -20.45 -14.67
N PHE A 16 2.05 -19.31 -15.30
CA PHE A 16 2.58 -18.12 -14.63
C PHE A 16 1.59 -16.97 -14.79
N SER A 17 1.34 -16.23 -13.70
CA SER A 17 0.66 -14.95 -13.81
C SER A 17 1.48 -13.96 -14.63
N THR A 18 0.81 -13.11 -15.39
CA THR A 18 1.43 -11.91 -15.96
C THR A 18 1.51 -10.80 -14.93
N TYR A 19 0.61 -10.80 -13.95
CA TYR A 19 0.76 -9.97 -12.75
C TYR A 19 2.09 -10.28 -12.06
N ARG A 20 2.85 -9.22 -11.81
CA ARG A 20 4.02 -9.22 -10.92
C ARG A 20 3.58 -8.79 -9.52
N VAL A 21 4.42 -9.05 -8.51
CA VAL A 21 4.16 -8.54 -7.15
C VAL A 21 4.07 -7.01 -7.15
N HIS A 22 4.90 -6.35 -7.98
CA HIS A 22 4.82 -4.92 -8.22
C HIS A 22 3.41 -4.46 -8.64
N ASP A 23 2.76 -5.18 -9.56
CA ASP A 23 1.47 -4.76 -10.12
C ASP A 23 0.36 -4.84 -9.06
N ILE A 24 0.43 -5.82 -8.15
CA ILE A 24 -0.46 -5.92 -6.98
C ILE A 24 -0.27 -4.73 -6.04
N ILE A 25 0.99 -4.38 -5.72
CA ILE A 25 1.31 -3.22 -4.86
C ILE A 25 0.76 -1.94 -5.49
N MET A 26 0.99 -1.74 -6.78
CA MET A 26 0.51 -0.56 -7.49
C MET A 26 -1.01 -0.48 -7.54
N HIS A 27 -1.71 -1.62 -7.72
CA HIS A 27 -3.16 -1.66 -7.67
C HIS A 27 -3.69 -1.21 -6.29
N ILE A 28 -3.15 -1.77 -5.21
CA ILE A 28 -3.57 -1.43 -3.83
C ILE A 28 -3.28 0.05 -3.54
N SER A 29 -2.09 0.52 -3.91
CA SER A 29 -1.70 1.92 -3.79
C SER A 29 -2.63 2.86 -4.55
N ALA A 30 -3.05 2.50 -5.77
CA ALA A 30 -3.99 3.28 -6.57
C ALA A 30 -5.38 3.33 -5.94
N VAL A 31 -5.87 2.23 -5.35
CA VAL A 31 -7.16 2.22 -4.63
C VAL A 31 -7.12 3.19 -3.44
N LYS A 32 -6.00 3.26 -2.71
CA LYS A 32 -5.84 4.18 -1.58
C LYS A 32 -5.71 5.63 -2.02
N SER A 33 -4.90 5.92 -3.03
CA SER A 33 -4.74 7.29 -3.50
C SER A 33 -6.02 7.82 -4.14
N ALA A 34 -6.77 6.98 -4.88
CA ALA A 34 -8.08 7.34 -5.40
C ALA A 34 -9.04 7.76 -4.29
N ALA A 35 -9.11 7.02 -3.18
CA ALA A 35 -9.95 7.38 -2.03
C ALA A 35 -9.61 8.75 -1.42
N VAL A 36 -8.33 9.15 -1.43
CA VAL A 36 -7.90 10.48 -0.99
C VAL A 36 -8.37 11.55 -1.97
N ILE A 37 -8.14 11.35 -3.28
CA ILE A 37 -8.54 12.31 -4.32
C ILE A 37 -10.06 12.48 -4.39
N GLU A 38 -10.80 11.37 -4.30
CA GLU A 38 -12.26 11.38 -4.24
C GLU A 38 -12.76 12.18 -3.04
N TRP A 39 -12.19 11.96 -1.85
CA TRP A 39 -12.60 12.70 -0.66
C TRP A 39 -12.26 14.20 -0.73
N LEU A 40 -11.08 14.57 -1.22
CA LEU A 40 -10.71 15.98 -1.44
C LEU A 40 -11.68 16.68 -2.39
N THR A 41 -12.10 15.97 -3.45
CA THR A 41 -13.11 16.45 -4.40
C THR A 41 -14.48 16.61 -3.74
N GLU A 42 -14.88 15.67 -2.87
CA GLU A 42 -16.16 15.71 -2.16
C GLU A 42 -16.26 16.89 -1.17
N ILE A 43 -15.14 17.26 -0.53
CA ILE A 43 -15.07 18.38 0.41
C ILE A 43 -14.67 19.71 -0.26
N ASP A 44 -14.52 19.72 -1.59
CA ASP A 44 -14.16 20.91 -2.40
C ASP A 44 -12.82 21.55 -1.98
N ILE A 45 -11.83 20.73 -1.62
CA ILE A 45 -10.45 21.18 -1.31
C ILE A 45 -9.53 20.80 -2.47
N ASN A 46 -8.89 21.82 -3.05
CA ASN A 46 -7.86 21.67 -4.08
C ASN A 46 -6.54 22.27 -3.57
N PRO A 47 -5.67 21.47 -2.92
CA PRO A 47 -4.49 21.98 -2.24
C PRO A 47 -3.47 22.55 -3.23
N GLU A 48 -2.82 23.66 -2.89
CA GLU A 48 -1.65 24.17 -3.61
C GLU A 48 -0.35 23.56 -3.04
N SER A 49 -0.37 23.19 -1.75
CA SER A 49 0.74 22.58 -1.02
C SER A 49 0.29 21.36 -0.20
N ALA A 50 1.09 20.29 -0.23
CA ALA A 50 0.83 19.08 0.55
C ALA A 50 2.06 18.56 1.28
N LEU A 51 1.89 18.19 2.54
CA LEU A 51 2.87 17.44 3.32
C LEU A 51 2.37 16.01 3.54
N ILE A 52 3.18 15.03 3.16
CA ILE A 52 2.90 13.60 3.37
C ILE A 52 3.99 13.02 4.26
N ILE A 53 3.60 12.40 5.38
CA ILE A 53 4.51 11.77 6.32
C ILE A 53 4.46 10.26 6.14
N GLY A 54 5.62 9.66 5.84
CA GLY A 54 5.76 8.28 5.43
C GLY A 54 5.60 8.13 3.92
N SER A 55 6.60 7.53 3.28
CA SER A 55 6.63 7.31 1.83
C SER A 55 6.10 5.92 1.45
N TYR A 56 6.47 4.89 2.21
CA TYR A 56 6.32 3.49 1.85
C TYR A 56 4.93 2.93 2.20
N PHE A 57 4.09 2.52 1.26
CA PHE A 57 4.02 2.91 -0.17
C PHE A 57 2.85 3.88 -0.42
N THR A 58 1.90 3.94 0.51
CA THR A 58 0.69 4.74 0.40
C THR A 58 1.04 6.20 0.16
N GLY A 59 1.99 6.76 0.94
CA GLY A 59 2.38 8.16 0.80
C GLY A 59 2.98 8.49 -0.56
N ALA A 60 3.81 7.62 -1.14
CA ALA A 60 4.34 7.81 -2.49
C ALA A 60 3.23 7.81 -3.56
N ALA A 61 2.24 6.93 -3.42
CA ALA A 61 1.12 6.85 -4.34
C ALA A 61 0.19 8.07 -4.27
N ILE A 62 -0.08 8.56 -3.05
CA ILE A 62 -0.82 9.81 -2.83
C ILE A 62 -0.03 10.98 -3.43
N ALA A 63 1.27 11.07 -3.14
CA ALA A 63 2.14 12.13 -3.67
C ALA A 63 2.11 12.21 -5.20
N GLY A 64 2.18 11.06 -5.88
CA GLY A 64 2.11 11.00 -7.35
C GLY A 64 0.74 11.33 -7.93
N SER A 65 -0.33 11.23 -7.14
CA SER A 65 -1.72 11.46 -7.57
C SER A 65 -2.19 12.90 -7.36
N LEU A 66 -1.49 13.68 -6.53
CA LEU A 66 -1.81 15.09 -6.29
C LEU A 66 -1.25 15.99 -7.41
N ASP A 67 -2.02 17.01 -7.76
CA ASP A 67 -1.64 18.04 -8.74
C ASP A 67 -1.26 19.35 -8.04
N CYS A 68 -0.27 19.27 -7.14
CA CYS A 68 0.18 20.39 -6.31
C CYS A 68 1.66 20.25 -5.90
N ASP A 69 2.19 21.22 -5.14
CA ASP A 69 3.53 21.14 -4.58
C ASP A 69 3.57 20.17 -3.40
N VAL A 70 4.09 18.96 -3.64
CA VAL A 70 4.13 17.90 -2.62
C VAL A 70 5.52 17.79 -1.97
N THR A 71 5.53 17.77 -0.64
CA THR A 71 6.67 17.35 0.17
C THR A 71 6.36 16.03 0.87
N VAL A 72 7.19 15.01 0.64
CA VAL A 72 7.18 13.75 1.37
C VAL A 72 8.29 13.74 2.40
N ALA A 73 7.94 13.47 3.65
CA ALA A 73 8.87 13.33 4.75
C ALA A 73 8.95 11.87 5.21
N ASP A 74 10.17 11.32 5.28
CA ASP A 74 10.39 9.97 5.80
C ASP A 74 11.70 9.91 6.60
N ILE A 75 11.73 9.09 7.65
CA ILE A 75 12.95 8.84 8.43
C ILE A 75 13.94 7.91 7.69
N ASN A 76 13.49 7.28 6.61
CA ASN A 76 14.26 6.35 5.81
C ASN A 76 14.62 6.96 4.45
N PRO A 77 15.79 7.59 4.28
CA PRO A 77 16.16 8.26 3.03
C PRO A 77 16.22 7.31 1.82
N GLN A 78 16.45 6.02 2.05
CA GLN A 78 16.44 5.01 1.00
C GLN A 78 15.07 4.78 0.36
N THR A 79 14.00 5.39 0.86
CA THR A 79 12.66 5.35 0.25
C THR A 79 12.46 6.40 -0.84
N ARG A 80 13.38 7.36 -0.99
CA ARG A 80 13.28 8.39 -2.05
C ARG A 80 13.07 7.80 -3.46
N PHE A 81 13.61 6.62 -3.73
CA PHE A 81 13.52 5.96 -5.05
C PHE A 81 12.08 5.58 -5.49
N ILE A 82 11.10 5.53 -4.57
CA ILE A 82 9.70 5.24 -4.93
C ILE A 82 8.91 6.51 -5.27
N LEU A 83 9.51 7.68 -5.09
CA LEU A 83 8.87 8.97 -5.36
C LEU A 83 9.16 9.42 -6.80
N ASP A 84 8.21 10.17 -7.36
CA ASP A 84 8.41 10.90 -8.62
C ASP A 84 9.46 12.00 -8.43
N ASP A 85 10.23 12.30 -9.48
CA ASP A 85 11.26 13.35 -9.48
C ASP A 85 10.71 14.74 -9.13
N LYS A 86 9.41 14.99 -9.37
CA LYS A 86 8.75 16.26 -9.02
C LYS A 86 8.45 16.42 -7.52
N VAL A 87 8.51 15.34 -6.75
CA VAL A 87 8.16 15.35 -5.32
C VAL A 87 9.36 15.78 -4.49
N ASN A 88 9.18 16.78 -3.63
CA ASN A 88 10.20 17.18 -2.68
C ASN A 88 10.33 16.10 -1.60
N PHE A 89 11.55 15.63 -1.34
CA PHE A 89 11.81 14.64 -0.28
C PHE A 89 12.63 15.26 0.84
N GLN A 90 12.14 15.14 2.07
CA GLN A 90 12.80 15.57 3.30
C GLN A 90 13.06 14.35 4.21
N GLU A 91 14.27 14.28 4.77
CA GLU A 91 14.55 13.29 5.81
C GLU A 91 14.03 13.81 7.17
N GLY A 92 13.00 13.13 7.71
CA GLY A 92 12.30 13.54 8.93
C GLY A 92 11.41 14.80 8.76
N ILE A 93 10.77 15.22 9.87
CA ILE A 93 9.71 16.25 9.82
C ILE A 93 10.01 17.55 10.58
N MET A 94 11.17 17.64 11.25
CA MET A 94 11.47 18.74 12.19
C MET A 94 11.49 20.14 11.55
N ASP A 95 11.84 20.23 10.27
CA ASP A 95 11.96 21.49 9.53
C ASP A 95 10.72 21.83 8.67
N LEU A 96 9.62 21.10 8.84
CA LEU A 96 8.40 21.21 8.02
C LEU A 96 7.22 21.86 8.77
N ARG A 97 7.53 22.58 9.85
CA ARG A 97 6.55 23.35 10.64
C ARG A 97 5.94 24.48 9.81
N GLY A 98 4.69 24.79 10.09
CA GLY A 98 3.94 25.81 9.38
C GLY A 98 2.54 25.33 9.01
N HIS A 99 1.95 26.02 8.04
CA HIS A 99 0.63 25.72 7.50
C HIS A 99 0.77 25.00 6.15
N TRP A 100 -0.10 24.02 5.92
CA TRP A 100 -0.18 23.22 4.70
C TRP A 100 -1.64 23.09 4.28
N ASP A 101 -1.95 23.12 2.99
CA ASP A 101 -3.35 22.95 2.58
C ASP A 101 -3.80 21.51 2.82
N LEU A 102 -2.88 20.55 2.61
CA LEU A 102 -3.10 19.14 2.91
C LEU A 102 -1.96 18.55 3.74
N LEU A 103 -2.31 17.90 4.85
CA LEU A 103 -1.43 17.00 5.59
C LEU A 103 -1.92 15.57 5.47
N VAL A 104 -1.03 14.61 5.23
CA VAL A 104 -1.35 13.17 5.22
C VAL A 104 -0.33 12.40 6.06
N ASP A 105 -0.78 11.69 7.10
CA ASP A 105 0.03 10.74 7.87
C ASP A 105 -0.24 9.30 7.40
N THR A 106 0.75 8.66 6.77
CA THR A 106 0.69 7.24 6.38
C THR A 106 1.61 6.34 7.22
N THR A 107 2.12 6.84 8.34
CA THR A 107 3.14 6.13 9.13
C THR A 107 2.61 4.94 9.92
N GLY A 108 1.28 4.85 10.13
CA GLY A 108 0.64 3.67 10.73
C GLY A 108 1.10 3.37 12.16
N LEU A 109 1.23 2.08 12.50
CA LEU A 109 1.58 1.64 13.87
C LEU A 109 3.00 2.08 14.27
N GLY A 110 3.12 2.76 15.41
CA GLY A 110 4.41 3.23 15.92
C GLY A 110 5.02 4.39 15.12
N GLY A 111 4.23 4.99 14.22
CA GLY A 111 4.57 6.19 13.47
C GLY A 111 4.61 7.47 14.30
N VAL A 112 4.35 8.61 13.67
CA VAL A 112 4.58 9.94 14.26
C VAL A 112 3.90 10.16 15.61
N THR A 113 4.56 10.97 16.42
CA THR A 113 4.14 11.39 17.76
C THR A 113 3.70 12.86 17.79
N GLU A 114 2.94 13.24 18.81
CA GLU A 114 2.47 14.62 19.03
C GLU A 114 3.62 15.64 19.03
N GLY A 115 4.75 15.29 19.66
CA GLY A 115 5.92 16.18 19.73
C GLY A 115 6.57 16.44 18.37
N GLU A 116 6.47 15.49 17.44
CA GLU A 116 7.01 15.62 16.09
C GLU A 116 6.03 16.43 15.19
N LEU A 117 4.72 16.27 15.39
CA LEU A 117 3.68 17.04 14.69
C LEU A 117 3.54 18.48 15.22
N GLY A 118 4.15 18.78 16.37
CA GLY A 118 4.05 20.09 17.02
C GLY A 118 4.47 21.26 16.12
N GLY A 119 3.54 22.20 15.92
CA GLY A 119 3.74 23.39 15.10
C GLY A 119 3.41 23.21 13.61
N ILE A 120 2.82 22.08 13.24
CA ILE A 120 2.18 21.86 11.93
C ILE A 120 0.68 22.14 12.08
N THR A 121 0.10 22.83 11.11
CA THR A 121 -1.35 23.06 10.95
C THR A 121 -1.74 22.75 9.51
N ALA A 122 -3.01 22.41 9.26
CA ALA A 122 -3.46 22.18 7.89
C ALA A 122 -4.90 22.57 7.63
N GLU A 123 -5.29 22.85 6.38
CA GLU A 123 -6.73 22.98 6.05
C GLU A 123 -7.41 21.61 6.12
N ALA A 124 -6.84 20.62 5.42
CA ALA A 124 -7.26 19.23 5.48
C ALA A 124 -6.18 18.32 6.11
N PHE A 125 -6.58 17.44 7.02
CA PHE A 125 -5.70 16.43 7.61
C PHE A 125 -6.23 15.01 7.45
N ILE A 126 -5.42 14.14 6.85
CA ILE A 126 -5.74 12.72 6.67
C ILE A 126 -4.76 11.86 7.47
N VAL A 127 -5.26 10.86 8.18
CA VAL A 127 -4.42 9.83 8.83
C VAL A 127 -4.82 8.45 8.32
N GLU A 128 -3.86 7.67 7.81
CA GLU A 128 -4.09 6.27 7.47
C GLU A 128 -4.36 5.45 8.73
N ASP A 129 -5.53 4.81 8.79
CA ASP A 129 -5.82 3.81 9.81
C ASP A 129 -5.05 2.53 9.46
N PRO A 130 -4.06 2.09 10.28
CA PRO A 130 -3.28 0.90 9.99
C PRO A 130 -4.06 -0.40 10.18
N THR A 131 -5.29 -0.35 10.70
CA THR A 131 -6.15 -1.51 10.89
C THR A 131 -7.01 -1.79 9.66
N SER A 132 -7.47 -3.03 9.54
CA SER A 132 -8.36 -3.49 8.49
C SER A 132 -9.45 -4.39 9.06
N ASP A 133 -10.26 -4.98 8.20
CA ASP A 133 -11.39 -5.85 8.54
C ASP A 133 -10.97 -7.18 9.20
N GLY A 134 -9.72 -7.64 9.00
CA GLY A 134 -9.15 -8.80 9.69
C GLY A 134 -8.35 -8.49 10.96
N SER A 135 -8.18 -7.22 11.34
CA SER A 135 -7.39 -6.85 12.53
C SER A 135 -7.97 -7.44 13.81
N ASP A 136 -7.10 -8.06 14.61
CA ASP A 136 -7.43 -8.56 15.94
C ASP A 136 -7.26 -7.51 17.04
N ASP A 137 -7.71 -7.86 18.24
CA ASP A 137 -7.69 -7.00 19.43
C ASP A 137 -6.28 -6.50 19.79
N THR A 138 -5.23 -7.26 19.48
CA THR A 138 -3.87 -6.83 19.79
C THR A 138 -3.47 -5.71 18.85
N ILE A 139 -3.68 -5.88 17.54
CA ILE A 139 -3.39 -4.84 16.54
C ILE A 139 -4.20 -3.57 16.84
N ARG A 140 -5.49 -3.72 17.13
CA ARG A 140 -6.38 -2.58 17.43
C ARG A 140 -5.93 -1.77 18.66
N LYS A 141 -5.32 -2.40 19.67
CA LYS A 141 -4.79 -1.69 20.86
C LYS A 141 -3.62 -0.77 20.55
N PHE A 142 -2.89 -1.00 19.47
CA PHE A 142 -1.79 -0.14 19.02
C PHE A 142 -2.24 0.90 17.99
N ASN A 143 -3.50 0.88 17.57
CA ASN A 143 -4.05 1.90 16.68
C ASN A 143 -4.20 3.23 17.43
N ARG A 144 -3.64 4.29 16.85
CA ARG A 144 -3.63 5.66 17.40
C ARG A 144 -4.21 6.68 16.42
N THR A 145 -4.88 6.26 15.35
CA THR A 145 -5.37 7.15 14.28
C THR A 145 -6.21 8.31 14.79
N TYR A 146 -7.23 8.05 15.61
CA TYR A 146 -8.08 9.12 16.17
C TYR A 146 -7.37 9.99 17.22
N GLU A 147 -6.33 9.48 17.86
CA GLU A 147 -5.50 10.32 18.73
C GLU A 147 -4.67 11.29 17.87
N ARG A 148 -4.12 10.80 16.74
CA ARG A 148 -3.32 11.62 15.83
C ARG A 148 -4.12 12.69 15.10
N LEU A 149 -5.34 12.39 14.65
CA LEU A 149 -6.20 13.39 14.00
C LEU A 149 -6.42 14.65 14.87
N ARG A 150 -6.32 14.50 16.19
CA ARG A 150 -6.45 15.61 17.17
C ARG A 150 -5.14 16.31 17.53
N MET A 151 -3.99 15.83 17.03
CA MET A 151 -2.67 16.40 17.34
C MET A 151 -2.33 17.59 16.44
N VAL A 152 -3.06 17.77 15.33
CA VAL A 152 -2.84 18.84 14.35
C VAL A 152 -4.09 19.71 14.32
N GLU A 153 -3.89 21.02 14.41
CA GLU A 153 -4.97 21.99 14.18
C GLU A 153 -5.33 21.96 12.68
N SER A 154 -6.55 21.50 12.38
CA SER A 154 -7.08 21.47 11.02
C SER A 154 -8.58 21.78 10.96
N ASP A 155 -9.02 22.31 9.82
CA ASP A 155 -10.42 22.67 9.60
C ASP A 155 -11.26 21.43 9.32
N ILE A 156 -10.71 20.47 8.57
CA ILE A 156 -11.36 19.20 8.23
C ILE A 156 -10.36 18.06 8.42
N ALA A 157 -10.79 16.99 9.09
CA ALA A 157 -9.96 15.83 9.34
C ALA A 157 -10.67 14.52 8.97
N GLY A 158 -9.91 13.49 8.57
CA GLY A 158 -10.47 12.19 8.23
C GLY A 158 -9.46 11.04 8.30
N ALA A 159 -9.97 9.84 8.56
CA ALA A 159 -9.17 8.62 8.59
C ALA A 159 -9.28 7.85 7.26
N LEU A 160 -8.14 7.50 6.64
CA LEU A 160 -8.10 6.62 5.47
C LEU A 160 -8.19 5.15 5.91
N HIS A 161 -9.30 4.49 5.58
CA HIS A 161 -9.54 3.09 5.88
C HIS A 161 -9.45 2.23 4.63
N THR A 162 -8.69 1.13 4.69
CA THR A 162 -8.60 0.14 3.61
C THR A 162 -8.96 -1.25 4.10
N TYR A 163 -9.85 -1.95 3.39
CA TYR A 163 -10.51 -3.19 3.84
C TYR A 163 -10.99 -4.06 2.67
N GLY A 164 -11.60 -5.20 3.00
CA GLY A 164 -12.41 -6.01 2.08
C GLY A 164 -11.87 -7.42 1.85
N ILE A 165 -10.60 -7.67 2.16
CA ILE A 165 -9.93 -8.95 1.94
C ILE A 165 -9.65 -9.72 3.24
N GLY A 166 -10.03 -9.18 4.40
CA GLY A 166 -9.81 -9.83 5.70
C GLY A 166 -8.34 -9.77 6.18
N ALA A 167 -7.57 -8.79 5.72
CA ALA A 167 -6.16 -8.63 6.08
C ALA A 167 -5.99 -8.15 7.54
N LYS A 168 -4.84 -8.47 8.14
CA LYS A 168 -4.55 -8.10 9.53
C LYS A 168 -4.29 -6.60 9.73
N THR A 169 -3.80 -5.91 8.72
CA THR A 169 -3.57 -4.47 8.70
C THR A 169 -3.96 -3.94 7.32
N SER A 170 -4.16 -2.63 7.22
CA SER A 170 -4.40 -1.94 5.94
C SER A 170 -3.12 -1.66 5.17
N GLY A 171 -1.94 -1.95 5.74
CA GLY A 171 -0.65 -1.68 5.10
C GLY A 171 -0.55 -2.35 3.73
N THR A 172 -0.03 -1.61 2.75
CA THR A 172 0.01 -2.05 1.33
C THR A 172 0.70 -3.41 1.17
N MET A 173 1.78 -3.65 1.92
CA MET A 173 2.48 -4.93 1.89
C MET A 173 1.67 -6.07 2.54
N THR A 174 0.95 -5.80 3.63
CA THR A 174 0.09 -6.81 4.27
C THR A 174 -1.07 -7.20 3.36
N LEU A 175 -1.71 -6.22 2.71
CA LEU A 175 -2.72 -6.48 1.69
C LEU A 175 -2.16 -7.26 0.50
N THR A 176 -0.95 -6.92 0.03
CA THR A 176 -0.25 -7.64 -1.06
C THR A 176 -0.03 -9.11 -0.68
N VAL A 177 0.50 -9.37 0.52
CA VAL A 177 0.72 -10.74 1.01
C VAL A 177 -0.60 -11.50 1.13
N GLU A 178 -1.67 -10.85 1.57
CA GLU A 178 -2.98 -11.47 1.70
C GLU A 178 -3.59 -11.82 0.33
N VAL A 179 -3.46 -10.94 -0.68
CA VAL A 179 -3.85 -11.23 -2.08
C VAL A 179 -3.11 -12.47 -2.58
N LEU A 180 -1.79 -12.53 -2.40
CA LEU A 180 -0.98 -13.68 -2.82
C LEU A 180 -1.39 -14.97 -2.10
N ARG A 181 -1.62 -14.89 -0.78
CA ARG A 181 -2.02 -16.04 0.05
C ARG A 181 -3.38 -16.59 -0.38
N ARG A 182 -4.36 -15.72 -0.60
CA ARG A 182 -5.70 -16.10 -1.06
C ARG A 182 -5.68 -16.62 -2.49
N SER A 183 -4.94 -15.97 -3.38
CA SER A 183 -4.81 -16.44 -4.78
C SER A 183 -4.22 -17.84 -4.86
N MET A 184 -3.25 -18.19 -4.00
CA MET A 184 -2.78 -19.57 -3.90
C MET A 184 -3.86 -20.53 -3.39
N ALA A 185 -4.62 -20.13 -2.36
CA ALA A 185 -5.70 -20.95 -1.84
C ALA A 185 -6.79 -21.18 -2.89
N ASP A 186 -7.24 -20.13 -3.57
CA ASP A 186 -8.25 -20.19 -4.61
C ASP A 186 -7.80 -21.03 -5.80
N ALA A 187 -6.52 -20.93 -6.20
CA ALA A 187 -5.95 -21.79 -7.25
C ALA A 187 -6.00 -23.29 -6.89
N LEU A 188 -5.83 -23.65 -5.62
CA LEU A 188 -5.86 -25.04 -5.17
C LEU A 188 -7.27 -25.66 -5.18
N GLU A 189 -8.32 -24.85 -5.30
CA GLU A 189 -9.70 -25.34 -5.41
C GLU A 189 -10.06 -25.81 -6.83
N PHE A 190 -9.23 -25.52 -7.84
CA PHE A 190 -9.47 -25.92 -9.23
C PHE A 190 -9.10 -27.40 -9.46
N GLU A 191 -9.96 -28.12 -10.19
CA GLU A 191 -9.68 -29.50 -10.59
C GLU A 191 -8.42 -29.59 -11.46
N GLY A 192 -7.62 -30.62 -11.22
CA GLY A 192 -6.36 -30.84 -11.96
C GLY A 192 -5.17 -30.02 -11.47
N VAL A 193 -5.35 -29.07 -10.56
CA VAL A 193 -4.25 -28.34 -9.92
C VAL A 193 -3.51 -29.26 -8.93
N LEU A 194 -2.19 -29.31 -9.07
CA LEU A 194 -1.30 -30.12 -8.25
C LEU A 194 -0.76 -29.33 -7.06
N TYR A 195 -0.30 -28.10 -7.32
CA TYR A 195 0.14 -27.14 -6.31
C TYR A 195 0.22 -25.73 -6.89
N ALA A 196 0.16 -24.73 -6.01
CA ALA A 196 0.37 -23.33 -6.33
C ALA A 196 1.50 -22.75 -5.46
N THR A 197 2.26 -21.81 -6.00
CA THR A 197 3.27 -21.03 -5.28
C THR A 197 3.12 -19.56 -5.61
N ALA A 198 3.46 -18.69 -4.65
CA ALA A 198 3.51 -17.26 -4.83
C ALA A 198 4.88 -16.72 -4.45
N THR A 199 5.28 -15.61 -5.08
CA THR A 199 6.53 -14.93 -4.72
C THR A 199 6.34 -14.16 -3.40
N LEU A 200 6.58 -14.85 -2.29
CA LEU A 200 6.59 -14.25 -0.95
C LEU A 200 8.04 -14.10 -0.46
N GLU A 201 8.51 -12.86 -0.33
CA GLU A 201 9.76 -12.53 0.33
C GLU A 201 9.51 -11.53 1.47
N PHE A 202 10.46 -11.42 2.39
CA PHE A 202 10.46 -10.37 3.42
C PHE A 202 10.96 -9.05 2.79
N PHE A 203 10.15 -8.45 1.92
CA PHE A 203 10.50 -7.28 1.14
C PHE A 203 10.94 -6.09 2.01
N GLU A 204 10.27 -5.87 3.14
CA GLU A 204 10.63 -4.84 4.13
C GLU A 204 12.05 -5.02 4.66
N ARG A 205 12.54 -6.26 4.84
CA ARG A 205 13.92 -6.49 5.25
C ARG A 205 14.89 -6.01 4.18
N ILE A 206 14.61 -6.30 2.91
CA ILE A 206 15.48 -5.90 1.80
C ILE A 206 15.60 -4.37 1.76
N LEU A 207 14.48 -3.68 1.95
CA LEU A 207 14.45 -2.22 1.86
C LEU A 207 14.98 -1.54 3.13
N PHE A 208 14.51 -1.91 4.32
CA PHE A 208 14.80 -1.17 5.55
C PHE A 208 16.04 -1.67 6.29
N LYS A 209 16.33 -2.97 6.22
CA LYS A 209 17.49 -3.57 6.91
C LYS A 209 18.71 -3.68 6.01
N ASP A 210 18.53 -4.26 4.82
CA ASP A 210 19.62 -4.44 3.85
C ASP A 210 19.88 -3.15 3.05
N ARG A 211 18.95 -2.17 3.09
CA ARG A 211 19.03 -0.87 2.39
C ARG A 211 19.34 -1.00 0.90
N ASN A 212 18.69 -1.96 0.24
CA ASN A 212 18.98 -2.31 -1.14
C ASN A 212 17.74 -2.13 -2.05
N PRO A 213 17.47 -0.89 -2.52
CA PRO A 213 16.31 -0.59 -3.36
C PRO A 213 16.35 -1.30 -4.72
N GLU A 214 17.54 -1.47 -5.31
CA GLU A 214 17.66 -2.20 -6.59
C GLU A 214 17.26 -3.67 -6.46
N ARG A 215 17.71 -4.34 -5.39
CA ARG A 215 17.30 -5.71 -5.10
C ARG A 215 15.82 -5.78 -4.79
N PHE A 216 15.30 -4.81 -4.05
CA PHE A 216 13.88 -4.71 -3.75
C PHE A 216 13.05 -4.68 -5.04
N LEU A 217 13.33 -3.73 -5.94
CA LEU A 217 12.64 -3.60 -7.23
C LEU A 217 12.73 -4.88 -8.06
N ARG A 218 13.93 -5.44 -8.23
CA ARG A 218 14.11 -6.69 -8.97
C ARG A 218 13.30 -7.85 -8.41
N ARG A 219 13.05 -7.90 -7.10
CA ARG A 219 12.22 -8.95 -6.50
C ARG A 219 10.73 -8.74 -6.78
N LEU A 220 10.27 -7.49 -6.81
CA LEU A 220 8.88 -7.15 -7.13
C LEU A 220 8.49 -7.50 -8.58
N GLU A 221 9.47 -7.62 -9.47
CA GLU A 221 9.30 -7.99 -10.89
C GLU A 221 8.97 -9.47 -11.13
N SER A 222 8.97 -10.30 -10.09
CA SER A 222 8.67 -11.74 -10.22
C SER A 222 7.17 -11.97 -10.44
N PRO A 223 6.77 -13.03 -11.19
CA PRO A 223 5.37 -13.44 -11.25
C PRO A 223 4.78 -13.61 -9.85
N ALA A 224 3.58 -13.07 -9.66
CA ALA A 224 2.85 -13.12 -8.40
C ALA A 224 2.42 -14.55 -8.05
N LEU A 225 1.89 -15.30 -9.03
CA LEU A 225 1.36 -16.64 -8.86
C LEU A 225 1.91 -17.60 -9.93
N VAL A 226 2.33 -18.78 -9.49
CA VAL A 226 2.77 -19.88 -10.35
C VAL A 226 2.00 -21.13 -9.95
N VAL A 227 1.39 -21.81 -10.92
CA VAL A 227 0.53 -22.98 -10.65
C VAL A 227 0.94 -24.15 -11.52
N SER A 228 1.07 -25.32 -10.90
CA SER A 228 1.27 -26.59 -11.59
C SER A 228 -0.06 -27.30 -11.72
N SER A 229 -0.47 -27.61 -12.96
CA SER A 229 -1.80 -28.15 -13.26
C SER A 229 -1.77 -29.11 -14.45
N LEU A 230 -2.71 -30.06 -14.45
CA LEU A 230 -3.03 -30.93 -15.58
C LEU A 230 -3.92 -30.19 -16.60
N GLU A 231 -4.74 -29.26 -16.12
CA GLU A 231 -5.67 -28.47 -16.93
C GLU A 231 -5.21 -27.02 -17.09
N ASP A 232 -5.77 -26.32 -18.08
CA ASP A 232 -5.49 -24.90 -18.29
C ASP A 232 -6.06 -24.07 -17.13
N LEU A 233 -5.26 -23.13 -16.64
CA LEU A 233 -5.63 -22.25 -15.53
C LEU A 233 -5.31 -20.79 -15.86
N ASP A 234 -6.23 -19.90 -15.51
CA ASP A 234 -6.02 -18.45 -15.59
C ASP A 234 -5.57 -17.89 -14.23
N CYS A 235 -4.25 -17.75 -14.07
CA CYS A 235 -3.66 -17.19 -12.85
C CYS A 235 -4.02 -15.71 -12.64
N ASP A 236 -4.19 -14.93 -13.72
CA ASP A 236 -4.43 -13.49 -13.60
C ASP A 236 -5.86 -13.23 -13.10
N GLY A 237 -6.86 -13.94 -13.64
CA GLY A 237 -8.23 -13.83 -13.18
C GLY A 237 -8.42 -14.17 -11.68
N ILE A 238 -7.63 -15.09 -11.13
CA ILE A 238 -7.63 -15.40 -9.69
C ILE A 238 -7.10 -14.22 -8.86
N ILE A 239 -6.00 -13.59 -9.32
CA ILE A 239 -5.42 -12.43 -8.64
C ILE A 239 -6.38 -11.24 -8.72
N GLU A 240 -6.94 -10.97 -9.91
CA GLU A 240 -7.90 -9.89 -10.14
C GLU A 240 -9.11 -10.01 -9.23
N GLY A 241 -9.70 -11.21 -9.11
CA GLY A 241 -10.84 -11.43 -8.22
C GLY A 241 -10.53 -11.11 -6.75
N ASN A 242 -9.31 -11.35 -6.29
CA ASN A 242 -8.88 -10.97 -4.93
C ASN A 242 -8.59 -9.46 -4.79
N LEU A 243 -8.01 -8.84 -5.82
CA LEU A 243 -7.77 -7.38 -5.85
C LEU A 243 -9.08 -6.59 -5.82
N GLU A 244 -10.10 -7.02 -6.57
CA GLU A 244 -11.41 -6.36 -6.64
C GLU A 244 -12.13 -6.27 -5.29
N MET A 245 -11.80 -7.16 -4.34
CA MET A 245 -12.34 -7.13 -2.99
C MET A 245 -11.81 -5.94 -2.17
N ILE A 246 -10.63 -5.42 -2.51
CA ILE A 246 -9.99 -4.35 -1.76
C ILE A 246 -10.71 -3.03 -2.06
N LYS A 247 -11.09 -2.33 -0.99
CA LYS A 247 -11.72 -1.01 -1.03
C LYS A 247 -11.00 -0.08 -0.08
N SER A 248 -11.01 1.21 -0.40
CA SER A 248 -10.50 2.26 0.46
C SER A 248 -11.46 3.45 0.46
N ARG A 249 -11.55 4.16 1.59
CA ARG A 249 -12.35 5.39 1.73
C ARG A 249 -11.85 6.21 2.91
N ILE A 250 -12.10 7.52 2.87
CA ILE A 250 -11.94 8.39 4.04
C ILE A 250 -13.22 8.33 4.89
N ILE A 251 -13.05 8.28 6.21
CA ILE A 251 -14.13 8.48 7.19
C ILE A 251 -13.84 9.80 7.92
N PRO A 252 -14.68 10.85 7.76
CA PRO A 252 -14.50 12.13 8.45
C PRO A 252 -14.56 12.00 9.98
N GLU A 253 -13.81 12.85 10.71
CA GLU A 253 -13.94 13.03 12.17
C GLU A 253 -15.04 14.03 12.56
#